data_AF-A0A7Y2GWM2-F1
#
_entry.id   AF-A0A7Y2GWM2-F1
#
_cell.length_a   1.000
_cell.length_b   1.000
_cell.length_c   1.000
_cell.angle_alpha   90.00
_cell.angle_beta   90.00
_cell.angle_gamma   90.00
#
_symmetry.space_group_name_H-M   'P 1'
#
loop_
_entity.id
_entity.type
_entity.pdbx_description
1 polymer ?
#
loop_
_entity_poly.entity_id
_entity_poly.type
_entity_poly.pdbx_seq_one_letter_code
_entity_poly.pdbx_strand_id
1 'polypeptide(L)'
;MSEEQEKSNEEISQGEEPPTEAPEIPELDEFIFKPDEFTGNVVPRKLKPADVAAYLVEKIEKGAKLKTYIQAEKVAVFYDSNELVEKLKGFLDKSEAETKDNLKSTVLARIIARLGDNEDKAFAKSYYEHLLTKIDSQAEFEEVILLHEALDLGANSASIRAKVKTKTEALKAKQETDYQARLEYLEFVENVSRKLDRAEKVQSIKDEIVGIADRNERIEQEIKAYIAVGFGYQEFLQPWAARRIRQETWAKDVAEQSKRVDRQPFKKQVTTVFRDIIPKLDSFDNLTPKQIEGSKLRLLRAIKFFEGTLSEDEEGFVALFRGMQADTLANEGLLIDELEKK
;
A
#
# COMPACT_ATOMS: atom_id res chain seq x y z
N MET A 1 31.57 -34.29 -41.78
CA MET A 1 32.53 -34.70 -40.75
C MET A 1 33.25 -33.43 -40.31
N SER A 2 32.90 -32.75 -39.22
CA SER A 2 32.16 -33.13 -38.01
C SER A 2 31.65 -31.79 -37.43
N GLU A 3 30.35 -31.51 -37.29
CA GLU A 3 29.51 -31.86 -36.14
C GLU A 3 30.30 -32.14 -34.86
N GLU A 4 30.60 -31.09 -34.09
CA GLU A 4 30.75 -31.11 -32.62
C GLU A 4 31.14 -29.72 -32.13
N GLN A 5 30.16 -28.92 -31.68
CA GLN A 5 30.31 -27.92 -30.61
C GLN A 5 28.95 -27.30 -30.28
N GLU A 6 28.07 -28.13 -29.72
CA GLU A 6 26.89 -27.68 -29.00
C GLU A 6 26.76 -28.58 -27.77
N LYS A 7 27.22 -28.09 -26.62
CA LYS A 7 26.91 -28.56 -25.25
C LYS A 7 27.83 -27.87 -24.26
N SER A 8 27.28 -26.98 -23.43
CA SER A 8 27.42 -26.98 -21.97
C SER A 8 27.21 -25.58 -21.38
N ASN A 9 26.01 -25.33 -20.83
CA ASN A 9 25.78 -24.88 -19.45
C ASN A 9 24.42 -24.18 -19.35
N GLU A 10 23.35 -24.98 -19.44
CA GLU A 10 22.13 -24.69 -18.70
C GLU A 10 22.29 -25.33 -17.32
N GLU A 11 22.82 -24.57 -16.36
CA GLU A 11 22.56 -24.86 -14.94
C GLU A 11 21.11 -24.46 -14.66
N ILE A 12 20.22 -25.43 -14.87
CA ILE A 12 18.85 -25.39 -14.38
C ILE A 12 18.95 -25.38 -12.85
N SER A 13 18.75 -24.20 -12.27
CA SER A 13 18.48 -24.01 -10.85
C SER A 13 17.36 -24.97 -10.46
N GLN A 14 17.73 -25.97 -9.67
CA GLN A 14 16.81 -26.93 -9.09
C GLN A 14 15.81 -26.15 -8.23
N GLY A 15 14.53 -26.28 -8.57
CA GLY A 15 13.45 -25.73 -7.76
C GLY A 15 13.49 -26.36 -6.38
N GLU A 16 13.73 -25.54 -5.36
CA GLU A 16 13.49 -25.90 -3.98
C GLU A 16 12.01 -26.31 -3.85
N GLU A 17 11.76 -27.52 -3.36
CA GLU A 17 10.42 -27.94 -2.95
C GLU A 17 9.90 -26.93 -1.91
N PRO A 18 8.63 -26.50 -2.00
CA PRO A 18 8.09 -25.56 -1.02
C PRO A 18 8.13 -26.21 0.37
N PRO A 19 8.63 -25.50 1.40
CA PRO A 19 8.72 -26.03 2.75
C PRO A 19 7.32 -26.45 3.26
N THR A 20 7.27 -27.60 3.93
CA THR A 20 6.05 -28.30 4.35
C THR A 20 5.33 -27.63 5.54
N GLU A 21 5.98 -26.69 6.22
CA GLU A 21 5.45 -25.90 7.33
C GLU A 21 5.81 -24.43 7.09
N ALA A 22 4.89 -23.48 7.32
CA ALA A 22 5.21 -22.08 7.08
C ALA A 22 6.28 -21.59 8.06
N PRO A 23 7.16 -20.68 7.62
CA PRO A 23 8.22 -20.16 8.47
C PRO A 23 7.62 -19.45 9.70
N GLU A 24 8.16 -19.73 10.88
CA GLU A 24 7.87 -18.93 12.07
C GLU A 24 8.59 -17.58 11.96
N ILE A 25 7.84 -16.48 12.03
CA ILE A 25 8.37 -15.11 11.93
C ILE A 25 7.85 -14.30 13.13
N PRO A 26 8.54 -14.35 14.29
CA PRO A 26 8.07 -13.75 15.55
C PRO A 26 7.71 -12.26 15.44
N GLU A 27 8.42 -11.51 14.61
CA GLU A 27 8.18 -10.08 14.38
C GLU A 27 6.82 -9.84 13.70
N LEU A 28 6.40 -10.74 12.81
CA LEU A 28 5.06 -10.69 12.21
C LEU A 28 3.99 -11.13 13.20
N ASP A 29 4.28 -12.07 14.10
CA ASP A 29 3.36 -12.47 15.16
C ASP A 29 3.05 -11.28 16.09
N GLU A 30 4.11 -10.58 16.53
CA GLU A 30 4.00 -9.39 17.36
C GLU A 30 3.23 -8.28 16.62
N PHE A 31 3.60 -7.97 15.38
CA PHE A 31 2.97 -6.91 14.61
C PHE A 31 1.48 -7.17 14.31
N ILE A 32 1.13 -8.39 13.89
CA ILE A 32 -0.21 -8.72 13.40
C ILE A 32 -1.18 -9.07 14.55
N PHE A 33 -0.73 -9.85 15.52
CA PHE A 33 -1.59 -10.38 16.57
C PHE A 33 -1.47 -9.66 17.91
N LYS A 34 -0.35 -8.95 18.15
CA LYS A 34 -0.11 -8.14 19.36
C LYS A 34 0.21 -6.68 19.02
N PRO A 35 -0.57 -6.00 18.16
CA PRO A 35 -0.24 -4.66 17.69
C PRO A 35 -0.23 -3.65 18.84
N ASP A 36 0.97 -3.14 19.13
CA ASP A 36 1.25 -2.06 20.05
C ASP A 36 0.78 -0.70 19.50
N GLU A 37 0.41 0.22 20.39
CA GLU A 37 -0.15 1.53 20.01
C GLU A 37 0.92 2.49 19.48
N PHE A 38 2.19 2.27 19.82
CA PHE A 38 3.30 3.14 19.43
C PHE A 38 4.01 2.64 18.15
N THR A 39 4.13 1.33 17.98
CA THR A 39 4.84 0.69 16.86
C THR A 39 3.92 0.05 15.81
N GLY A 40 2.61 -0.07 16.08
CA GLY A 40 1.65 -0.78 15.24
C GLY A 40 1.42 -0.22 13.82
N ASN A 41 2.21 0.76 13.38
CA ASN A 41 2.23 1.29 12.03
C ASN A 41 3.53 0.99 11.26
N VAL A 42 4.54 0.40 11.91
CA VAL A 42 5.84 0.07 11.28
C VAL A 42 5.86 -1.41 10.92
N VAL A 43 5.65 -1.70 9.64
CA VAL A 43 5.72 -3.09 9.12
C VAL A 43 7.14 -3.63 9.31
N PRO A 44 7.32 -4.85 9.87
CA PRO A 44 8.62 -5.53 9.95
C PRO A 44 9.28 -5.64 8.58
N ARG A 45 10.61 -5.40 8.51
CA ARG A 45 11.36 -5.25 7.25
C ARG A 45 12.47 -6.28 7.15
N LYS A 46 13.13 -6.34 5.99
CA LYS A 46 14.24 -7.27 5.67
C LYS A 46 13.86 -8.77 5.71
N LEU A 47 12.57 -9.09 5.80
CA LEU A 47 12.06 -10.44 5.61
C LEU A 47 12.03 -10.83 4.14
N LYS A 48 12.17 -12.12 3.82
CA LYS A 48 12.02 -12.61 2.45
C LYS A 48 10.54 -12.57 2.04
N PRO A 49 10.18 -11.98 0.88
CA PRO A 49 8.78 -11.87 0.46
C PRO A 49 8.02 -13.21 0.37
N ALA A 50 8.70 -14.28 -0.06
CA ALA A 50 8.10 -15.61 -0.14
C ALA A 50 7.74 -16.17 1.25
N ASP A 51 8.63 -16.01 2.23
CA ASP A 51 8.41 -16.44 3.61
C ASP A 51 7.24 -15.68 4.24
N VAL A 52 7.17 -14.35 4.00
CA VAL A 52 6.04 -13.52 4.46
C VAL A 52 4.72 -13.99 3.85
N ALA A 53 4.70 -14.27 2.54
CA ALA A 53 3.51 -14.75 1.87
C ALA A 53 3.04 -16.09 2.44
N ALA A 54 3.95 -17.06 2.61
CA ALA A 54 3.66 -18.35 3.21
C ALA A 54 3.14 -18.21 4.65
N TYR A 55 3.78 -17.36 5.46
CA TYR A 55 3.35 -17.05 6.82
C TYR A 55 1.92 -16.48 6.85
N LEU A 56 1.61 -15.48 6.00
CA LEU A 56 0.27 -14.88 5.96
C LEU A 56 -0.79 -15.90 5.51
N VAL A 57 -0.45 -16.72 4.50
CA VAL A 57 -1.32 -17.80 4.02
C VAL A 57 -1.55 -18.85 5.10
N GLU A 58 -0.61 -19.13 5.99
CA GLU A 58 -0.86 -20.06 7.10
C GLU A 58 -1.67 -19.40 8.23
N LYS A 59 -1.14 -18.30 8.79
CA LYS A 59 -1.58 -17.74 10.09
C LYS A 59 -2.86 -16.91 10.04
N ILE A 60 -3.22 -16.33 8.90
CA ILE A 60 -4.44 -15.50 8.82
C ILE A 60 -5.67 -16.40 8.70
N GLU A 61 -6.56 -16.36 9.69
CA GLU A 61 -7.76 -17.20 9.76
C GLU A 61 -9.06 -16.40 9.51
N LYS A 62 -10.13 -17.09 9.09
CA LYS A 62 -11.47 -16.49 8.85
C LYS A 62 -12.08 -15.85 10.11
N GLY A 63 -11.74 -16.36 11.29
CA GLY A 63 -12.27 -15.89 12.58
C GLY A 63 -11.55 -14.67 13.17
N ALA A 64 -10.50 -14.17 12.51
CA ALA A 64 -9.63 -13.14 13.10
C ALA A 64 -10.37 -11.83 13.43
N LYS A 65 -9.78 -11.04 14.34
CA LYS A 65 -10.30 -9.73 14.72
C LYS A 65 -10.04 -8.72 13.59
N LEU A 66 -10.86 -7.67 13.48
CA LEU A 66 -10.69 -6.61 12.48
C LEU A 66 -9.27 -6.00 12.51
N LYS A 67 -8.74 -5.71 13.71
CA LYS A 67 -7.37 -5.17 13.88
C LYS A 67 -6.32 -6.10 13.26
N THR A 68 -6.49 -7.42 13.34
CA THR A 68 -5.60 -8.41 12.72
C THR A 68 -5.61 -8.29 11.19
N TYR A 69 -6.79 -8.16 10.57
CA TYR A 69 -6.86 -7.96 9.11
C TYR A 69 -6.27 -6.63 8.66
N ILE A 70 -6.44 -5.55 9.44
CA ILE A 70 -5.82 -4.26 9.15
C ILE A 70 -4.28 -4.36 9.19
N GLN A 71 -3.71 -5.08 10.15
CA GLN A 71 -2.26 -5.29 10.18
C GLN A 71 -1.78 -6.23 9.08
N ALA A 72 -2.52 -7.31 8.81
CA ALA A 72 -2.24 -8.21 7.70
C ALA A 72 -2.26 -7.46 6.35
N GLU A 73 -3.19 -6.53 6.15
CA GLU A 73 -3.22 -5.67 4.96
C GLU A 73 -1.91 -4.88 4.80
N LYS A 74 -1.42 -4.24 5.87
CA LYS A 74 -0.16 -3.46 5.79
C LYS A 74 1.01 -4.34 5.38
N VAL A 75 1.14 -5.53 5.98
CA VAL A 75 2.21 -6.48 5.64
C VAL A 75 2.06 -6.98 4.20
N ALA A 76 0.86 -7.43 3.83
CA ALA A 76 0.59 -8.01 2.52
C ALA A 76 0.80 -6.99 1.39
N VAL A 77 0.40 -5.73 1.59
CA VAL A 77 0.61 -4.63 0.62
C VAL A 77 2.08 -4.19 0.57
N PHE A 78 2.79 -4.21 1.70
CA PHE A 78 4.22 -3.88 1.70
C PHE A 78 5.06 -4.92 0.95
N TYR A 79 4.79 -6.20 1.20
CA TYR A 79 5.51 -7.34 0.60
C TYR A 79 4.91 -7.82 -0.72
N ASP A 80 3.83 -7.18 -1.19
CA ASP A 80 3.09 -7.57 -2.38
C ASP A 80 2.73 -9.08 -2.40
N SER A 81 2.16 -9.57 -1.29
CA SER A 81 1.85 -10.99 -1.05
C SER A 81 0.56 -11.45 -1.75
N ASN A 82 0.58 -11.52 -3.08
CA ASN A 82 -0.56 -11.92 -3.91
C ASN A 82 -1.04 -13.35 -3.63
N GLU A 83 -0.20 -14.23 -3.09
CA GLU A 83 -0.57 -15.61 -2.72
C GLU A 83 -1.68 -15.67 -1.67
N LEU A 84 -1.84 -14.61 -0.86
CA LEU A 84 -2.87 -14.51 0.17
C LEU A 84 -4.28 -14.40 -0.43
N VAL A 85 -4.41 -13.92 -1.67
CA VAL A 85 -5.69 -13.52 -2.29
C VAL A 85 -6.71 -14.65 -2.32
N GLU A 86 -6.32 -15.85 -2.75
CA GLU A 86 -7.26 -16.98 -2.87
C GLU A 86 -7.80 -17.42 -1.51
N LYS A 87 -6.95 -17.42 -0.47
CA LYS A 87 -7.40 -17.71 0.90
C LYS A 87 -8.45 -16.70 1.37
N LEU A 88 -8.23 -15.41 1.10
CA LEU A 88 -9.17 -14.36 1.52
C LEU A 88 -10.49 -14.39 0.75
N LYS A 89 -10.48 -14.81 -0.52
CA LYS A 89 -11.72 -15.05 -1.28
C LYS A 89 -12.58 -16.11 -0.58
N GLY A 90 -11.96 -17.18 -0.07
CA GLY A 90 -12.65 -18.21 0.71
C GLY A 90 -13.23 -17.73 2.05
N PHE A 91 -12.84 -16.55 2.55
CA PHE A 91 -13.40 -15.96 3.77
C PHE A 91 -14.66 -15.14 3.51
N LEU A 92 -14.91 -14.76 2.25
CA LEU A 92 -15.96 -13.84 1.84
C LEU A 92 -17.16 -14.60 1.24
N ASP A 93 -18.28 -14.63 1.96
CA ASP A 93 -19.47 -15.45 1.65
C ASP A 93 -20.80 -14.67 1.60
N LYS A 94 -20.74 -13.34 1.69
CA LYS A 94 -21.85 -12.39 1.68
C LYS A 94 -22.83 -12.55 2.86
N SER A 95 -22.41 -13.20 3.95
CA SER A 95 -23.24 -13.45 5.12
C SER A 95 -23.11 -12.40 6.23
N GLU A 96 -22.60 -11.20 5.93
CA GLU A 96 -22.40 -10.15 6.93
C GLU A 96 -23.75 -9.69 7.52
N ALA A 97 -23.85 -9.77 8.86
CA ALA A 97 -25.05 -9.40 9.61
C ALA A 97 -24.85 -8.12 10.44
N GLU A 98 -23.62 -7.87 10.90
CA GLU A 98 -23.29 -6.77 11.79
C GLU A 98 -22.23 -5.84 11.18
N THR A 99 -22.16 -4.60 11.68
CA THR A 99 -21.17 -3.59 11.29
C THR A 99 -19.74 -4.13 11.34
N LYS A 100 -19.40 -4.92 12.35
CA LYS A 100 -18.06 -5.49 12.51
C LYS A 100 -17.72 -6.47 11.37
N ASP A 101 -18.71 -7.23 10.90
CA ASP A 101 -18.52 -8.17 9.79
C ASP A 101 -18.37 -7.40 8.47
N ASN A 102 -19.20 -6.37 8.25
CA ASN A 102 -19.07 -5.47 7.11
C ASN A 102 -17.67 -4.84 7.03
N LEU A 103 -17.14 -4.34 8.14
CA LEU A 103 -15.79 -3.76 8.21
C LEU A 103 -14.72 -4.81 7.88
N LYS A 104 -14.80 -6.02 8.46
CA LYS A 104 -13.87 -7.10 8.16
C LYS A 104 -13.89 -7.44 6.67
N SER A 105 -15.06 -7.68 6.11
CA SER A 105 -15.22 -8.03 4.70
C SER A 105 -14.76 -6.92 3.77
N THR A 106 -14.93 -5.65 4.16
CA THR A 106 -14.41 -4.51 3.42
C THR A 106 -12.88 -4.51 3.38
N VAL A 107 -12.21 -4.74 4.51
CA VAL A 107 -10.73 -4.85 4.57
C VAL A 107 -10.24 -6.02 3.72
N LEU A 108 -10.88 -7.19 3.83
CA LEU A 108 -10.53 -8.38 3.04
C LEU A 108 -10.68 -8.13 1.54
N ALA A 109 -11.81 -7.59 1.10
CA ALA A 109 -12.04 -7.21 -0.29
C ALA A 109 -11.03 -6.16 -0.77
N ARG A 110 -10.56 -5.27 0.11
CA ARG A 110 -9.54 -4.26 -0.23
C ARG A 110 -8.15 -4.88 -0.42
N ILE A 111 -7.77 -5.86 0.41
CA ILE A 111 -6.54 -6.62 0.21
C ILE A 111 -6.58 -7.31 -1.16
N ILE A 112 -7.70 -7.96 -1.49
CA ILE A 112 -7.91 -8.62 -2.79
C ILE A 112 -7.81 -7.60 -3.93
N ALA A 113 -8.50 -6.46 -3.84
CA ALA A 113 -8.45 -5.42 -4.86
C ALA A 113 -7.02 -4.87 -5.10
N ARG A 114 -6.22 -4.76 -4.05
CA ARG A 114 -4.84 -4.27 -4.14
C ARG A 114 -3.91 -5.32 -4.75
N LEU A 115 -3.98 -6.57 -4.29
CA LEU A 115 -2.98 -7.59 -4.58
C LEU A 115 -3.35 -8.54 -5.72
N GLY A 116 -4.64 -8.69 -5.98
CA GLY A 116 -5.16 -9.62 -6.97
C GLY A 116 -4.98 -9.16 -8.41
N ASP A 117 -5.17 -10.10 -9.32
CA ASP A 117 -5.21 -9.82 -10.75
C ASP A 117 -6.55 -9.22 -11.20
N ASN A 118 -6.82 -9.19 -12.51
CA ASN A 118 -8.06 -8.63 -13.04
C ASN A 118 -9.32 -9.43 -12.63
N GLU A 119 -9.21 -10.76 -12.50
CA GLU A 119 -10.33 -11.61 -12.07
C GLU A 119 -10.62 -11.39 -10.58
N ASP A 120 -9.57 -11.30 -9.77
CA ASP A 120 -9.67 -11.00 -8.34
C ASP A 120 -10.21 -9.59 -8.09
N LYS A 121 -9.79 -8.60 -8.89
CA LYS A 121 -10.37 -7.25 -8.86
C LYS A 121 -11.85 -7.26 -9.22
N ALA A 122 -12.26 -8.06 -10.21
CA ALA A 122 -13.67 -8.20 -10.56
C ALA A 122 -14.48 -8.85 -9.43
N PHE A 123 -13.92 -9.87 -8.75
CA PHE A 123 -14.51 -10.45 -7.54
C PHE A 123 -14.67 -9.40 -6.43
N ALA A 124 -13.60 -8.67 -6.11
CA ALA A 124 -13.62 -7.61 -5.09
C ALA A 124 -14.63 -6.51 -5.43
N LYS A 125 -14.78 -6.15 -6.71
CA LYS A 125 -15.80 -5.20 -7.18
C LYS A 125 -17.22 -5.72 -6.95
N SER A 126 -17.50 -6.99 -7.25
CA SER A 126 -18.81 -7.60 -6.94
C SER A 126 -19.09 -7.59 -5.43
N TYR A 127 -18.06 -7.79 -4.61
CA TYR A 127 -18.19 -7.75 -3.16
C TYR A 127 -18.41 -6.33 -2.63
N TYR A 128 -17.71 -5.35 -3.21
CA TYR A 128 -17.93 -3.93 -2.97
C TYR A 128 -19.39 -3.51 -3.22
N GLU A 129 -19.98 -3.94 -4.34
CA GLU A 129 -21.38 -3.65 -4.68
C GLU A 129 -22.35 -4.26 -3.65
N HIS A 130 -22.06 -5.46 -3.14
CA HIS A 130 -22.81 -6.08 -2.03
C HIS A 130 -22.69 -5.26 -0.74
N LEU A 131 -21.47 -4.89 -0.34
CA LEU A 131 -21.21 -4.13 0.89
C LEU A 131 -21.89 -2.76 0.88
N LEU A 132 -21.93 -2.07 -0.27
CA LEU A 132 -22.66 -0.80 -0.42
C LEU A 132 -24.15 -0.90 -0.04
N THR A 133 -24.76 -2.08 -0.13
CA THR A 133 -26.15 -2.29 0.26
C THR A 133 -26.33 -2.34 1.78
N LYS A 134 -25.26 -2.64 2.53
CA LYS A 134 -25.23 -2.93 3.97
C LYS A 134 -24.72 -1.79 4.84
N ILE A 135 -23.84 -0.94 4.31
CA ILE A 135 -23.21 0.13 5.11
C ILE A 135 -24.22 1.16 5.62
N ASP A 136 -24.03 1.61 6.86
CA ASP A 136 -24.84 2.67 7.47
C ASP A 136 -24.07 3.60 8.43
N SER A 137 -22.94 3.14 8.99
CA SER A 137 -22.11 3.93 9.91
C SER A 137 -20.98 4.69 9.20
N GLN A 138 -20.53 5.80 9.79
CA GLN A 138 -19.38 6.56 9.28
C GLN A 138 -18.15 5.66 9.04
N ALA A 139 -17.82 4.78 10.00
CA ALA A 139 -16.67 3.88 9.88
C ALA A 139 -16.78 2.96 8.66
N GLU A 140 -17.97 2.41 8.39
CA GLU A 140 -18.20 1.58 7.20
C GLU A 140 -18.05 2.39 5.91
N PHE A 141 -18.58 3.61 5.86
CA PHE A 141 -18.39 4.49 4.71
C PHE A 141 -16.90 4.79 4.47
N GLU A 142 -16.16 5.10 5.51
CA GLU A 142 -14.73 5.40 5.40
C GLU A 142 -13.92 4.22 4.87
N GLU A 143 -14.20 2.99 5.33
CA GLU A 143 -13.54 1.77 4.84
C GLU A 143 -13.96 1.43 3.40
N VAL A 144 -15.23 1.60 3.05
CA VAL A 144 -15.73 1.33 1.69
C VAL A 144 -15.21 2.36 0.69
N ILE A 145 -14.94 3.60 1.10
CA ILE A 145 -14.22 4.58 0.25
C ILE A 145 -12.78 4.13 0.00
N LEU A 146 -12.08 3.56 0.99
CA LEU A 146 -10.75 2.99 0.78
C LEU A 146 -10.79 1.79 -0.17
N LEU A 147 -11.85 0.96 -0.11
CA LEU A 147 -12.06 -0.13 -1.07
C LEU A 147 -12.36 0.42 -2.48
N HIS A 148 -13.18 1.45 -2.61
CA HIS A 148 -13.43 2.13 -3.88
C HIS A 148 -12.14 2.65 -4.51
N GLU A 149 -11.25 3.25 -3.70
CA GLU A 149 -9.93 3.70 -4.14
C GLU A 149 -9.03 2.54 -4.58
N ALA A 150 -9.02 1.43 -3.85
CA ALA A 150 -8.23 0.25 -4.18
C ALA A 150 -8.72 -0.48 -5.45
N LEU A 151 -10.00 -0.34 -5.79
CA LEU A 151 -10.61 -0.86 -7.02
C LEU A 151 -10.38 0.03 -8.24
N ASP A 152 -9.64 1.13 -8.07
CA ASP A 152 -9.31 2.07 -9.14
C ASP A 152 -10.56 2.66 -9.84
N LEU A 153 -11.68 2.83 -9.10
CA LEU A 153 -12.97 3.18 -9.70
C LEU A 153 -13.06 4.65 -10.15
N GLY A 154 -12.27 5.56 -9.59
CA GLY A 154 -12.21 6.96 -10.00
C GLY A 154 -13.60 7.60 -10.08
N ALA A 155 -13.97 8.17 -11.23
CA ALA A 155 -15.28 8.80 -11.42
C ALA A 155 -16.47 7.83 -11.47
N ASN A 156 -16.25 6.50 -11.48
CA ASN A 156 -17.32 5.48 -11.47
C ASN A 156 -17.94 5.31 -10.07
N SER A 157 -18.28 6.41 -9.40
CA SER A 157 -18.70 6.47 -8.00
C SER A 157 -20.20 6.65 -7.82
N ALA A 158 -21.00 6.49 -8.87
CA ALA A 158 -22.43 6.80 -8.86
C ALA A 158 -23.15 6.12 -7.67
N SER A 159 -22.88 4.83 -7.44
CA SER A 159 -23.52 4.05 -6.37
C SER A 159 -23.13 4.54 -4.97
N ILE A 160 -21.85 4.81 -4.71
CA ILE A 160 -21.41 5.30 -3.40
C ILE A 160 -21.80 6.75 -3.17
N ARG A 161 -21.77 7.61 -4.19
CA ARG A 161 -22.27 8.98 -4.12
C ARG A 161 -23.76 9.01 -3.79
N ALA A 162 -24.56 8.13 -4.38
CA ALA A 162 -25.97 8.01 -4.03
C ALA A 162 -26.16 7.63 -2.56
N LYS A 163 -25.40 6.66 -2.04
CA LYS A 163 -25.45 6.26 -0.63
C LYS A 163 -25.03 7.36 0.34
N VAL A 164 -23.91 8.03 0.05
CA VAL A 164 -23.41 9.19 0.83
C VAL A 164 -24.46 10.30 0.84
N LYS A 165 -25.07 10.60 -0.31
CA LYS A 165 -26.14 11.60 -0.41
C LYS A 165 -27.36 11.22 0.43
N THR A 166 -27.86 10.00 0.31
CA THR A 166 -29.01 9.53 1.10
C THR A 166 -28.75 9.63 2.61
N LYS A 167 -27.59 9.19 3.09
CA LYS A 167 -27.23 9.31 4.52
C LYS A 167 -27.13 10.78 4.94
N THR A 168 -26.47 11.61 4.13
CA THR A 168 -26.33 13.06 4.38
C THR A 168 -27.70 13.73 4.49
N GLU A 169 -28.63 13.45 3.58
CA GLU A 169 -29.99 14.00 3.59
C GLU A 169 -30.79 13.55 4.82
N ALA A 170 -30.67 12.27 5.20
CA ALA A 170 -31.32 11.73 6.39
C ALA A 170 -30.83 12.40 7.70
N LEU A 171 -29.53 12.68 7.80
CA LEU A 171 -28.94 13.39 8.93
C LEU A 171 -29.33 14.88 8.92
N LYS A 172 -29.27 15.52 7.75
CA LYS A 172 -29.65 16.93 7.57
C LYS A 172 -31.11 17.19 7.97
N ALA A 173 -32.02 16.25 7.70
CA ALA A 173 -33.43 16.38 8.08
C ALA A 173 -33.66 16.39 9.60
N LYS A 174 -32.72 15.85 10.39
CA LYS A 174 -32.84 15.72 11.85
C LYS A 174 -31.95 16.70 12.63
N GLN A 175 -30.96 17.33 11.98
CA GLN A 175 -29.92 18.12 12.66
C GLN A 175 -30.44 19.32 13.49
N GLU A 176 -31.62 19.86 13.16
CA GLU A 176 -32.20 20.99 13.91
C GLU A 176 -32.91 20.53 15.19
N THR A 177 -33.34 19.27 15.23
CA THR A 177 -34.16 18.70 16.30
C THR A 177 -33.42 17.67 17.16
N ASP A 178 -32.30 17.12 16.66
CA ASP A 178 -31.50 16.11 17.32
C ASP A 178 -30.02 16.54 17.32
N TYR A 179 -29.49 16.81 18.51
CA TYR A 179 -28.10 17.22 18.69
C TYR A 179 -27.12 16.13 18.22
N GLN A 180 -27.44 14.85 18.43
CA GLN A 180 -26.58 13.75 17.98
C GLN A 180 -26.56 13.67 16.45
N ALA A 181 -27.72 13.82 15.80
CA ALA A 181 -27.79 13.88 14.35
C ALA A 181 -27.04 15.09 13.76
N ARG A 182 -26.99 16.22 14.49
CA ARG A 182 -26.19 17.38 14.12
C ARG A 182 -24.70 17.11 14.17
N LEU A 183 -24.21 16.46 15.24
CA LEU A 183 -22.80 16.07 15.34
C LEU A 183 -22.43 15.09 14.22
N GLU A 184 -23.24 14.04 14.04
CA GLU A 184 -23.00 13.04 12.98
C GLU A 184 -23.06 13.67 11.58
N TYR A 185 -23.97 14.62 11.32
CA TYR A 185 -24.01 15.34 10.04
C TYR A 185 -22.70 16.08 9.75
N LEU A 186 -22.17 16.82 10.74
CA LEU A 186 -20.93 17.59 10.57
C LEU A 186 -19.74 16.66 10.33
N GLU A 187 -19.59 15.62 11.15
CA GLU A 187 -18.52 14.63 11.00
C GLU A 187 -18.61 13.89 9.66
N PHE A 188 -19.82 13.52 9.23
CA PHE A 188 -20.04 12.81 7.98
C PHE A 188 -19.69 13.68 6.75
N VAL A 189 -20.09 14.95 6.75
CA VAL A 189 -19.76 15.86 5.65
C VAL A 189 -18.26 16.17 5.61
N GLU A 190 -17.63 16.44 6.75
CA GLU A 190 -16.21 16.78 6.80
C GLU A 190 -15.30 15.60 6.48
N ASN A 191 -15.65 14.39 6.93
CA ASN A 191 -14.79 13.22 6.83
C ASN A 191 -15.16 12.31 5.66
N VAL A 192 -16.44 11.95 5.48
CA VAL A 192 -16.85 10.95 4.48
C VAL A 192 -16.94 11.58 3.09
N SER A 193 -17.74 12.63 2.92
CA SER A 193 -17.96 13.25 1.61
C SER A 193 -16.65 13.77 1.01
N ARG A 194 -15.83 14.45 1.83
CA ARG A 194 -14.52 14.96 1.39
C ARG A 194 -13.53 13.84 1.06
N LYS A 195 -13.53 12.74 1.81
CA LYS A 195 -12.65 11.59 1.53
C LYS A 195 -13.04 10.91 0.22
N LEU A 196 -14.34 10.79 -0.08
CA LEU A 196 -14.81 10.29 -1.37
C LEU A 196 -14.35 11.21 -2.52
N ASP A 197 -14.58 12.52 -2.42
CA ASP A 197 -14.14 13.47 -3.46
C ASP A 197 -12.62 13.39 -3.71
N ARG A 198 -11.83 13.16 -2.66
CA ARG A 198 -10.38 12.96 -2.77
C ARG A 198 -10.02 11.64 -3.44
N ALA A 199 -10.67 10.54 -3.05
CA ALA A 199 -10.45 9.21 -3.65
C ALA A 199 -10.74 9.22 -5.16
N GLU A 200 -11.78 9.92 -5.60
CA GLU A 200 -12.11 10.06 -7.02
C GLU A 200 -11.04 10.82 -7.81
N LYS A 201 -10.56 11.95 -7.26
CA LYS A 201 -9.52 12.79 -7.89
C LYS A 201 -8.16 12.11 -7.95
N VAL A 202 -7.83 11.29 -6.95
CA VAL A 202 -6.57 10.55 -6.92
C VAL A 202 -6.49 9.58 -8.08
N GLN A 203 -7.60 8.98 -8.51
CA GLN A 203 -7.56 7.99 -9.58
C GLN A 203 -7.04 8.58 -10.90
N SER A 204 -7.49 9.79 -11.27
CA SER A 204 -7.01 10.42 -12.51
C SER A 204 -5.50 10.69 -12.46
N ILE A 205 -4.95 11.02 -11.29
CA ILE A 205 -3.50 11.21 -11.11
C ILE A 205 -2.76 9.88 -11.29
N LYS A 206 -3.29 8.79 -10.71
CA LYS A 206 -2.69 7.46 -10.87
C LYS A 206 -2.70 7.02 -12.34
N ASP A 207 -3.83 7.20 -13.03
CA ASP A 207 -4.00 6.84 -14.43
C ASP A 207 -3.06 7.66 -15.33
N GLU A 208 -2.91 8.96 -15.06
CA GLU A 208 -1.98 9.84 -15.75
C GLU A 208 -0.54 9.34 -15.59
N ILE A 209 -0.09 9.08 -14.36
CA ILE A 209 1.27 8.60 -14.08
C ILE A 209 1.51 7.24 -14.74
N VAL A 210 0.60 6.28 -14.58
CA VAL A 210 0.71 4.94 -15.18
C VAL A 210 0.73 5.00 -16.71
N GLY A 211 0.02 5.96 -17.31
CA GLY A 211 -0.02 6.20 -18.74
C GLY A 211 1.26 6.82 -19.34
N ILE A 212 2.23 7.25 -18.51
CA ILE A 212 3.49 7.82 -19.00
C ILE A 212 4.33 6.72 -19.67
N ALA A 213 4.57 6.88 -20.97
CA ALA A 213 5.30 5.92 -21.80
C ALA A 213 6.80 5.88 -21.44
N ASP A 214 7.43 7.03 -21.19
CA ASP A 214 8.82 7.07 -20.75
C ASP A 214 8.93 6.58 -19.30
N ARG A 215 9.66 5.49 -19.10
CA ARG A 215 9.76 4.86 -17.79
C ARG A 215 10.49 5.74 -16.76
N ASN A 216 11.49 6.52 -17.16
CA ASN A 216 12.20 7.38 -16.20
C ASN A 216 11.31 8.55 -15.75
N GLU A 217 10.58 9.15 -16.68
CA GLU A 217 9.59 10.18 -16.38
C GLU A 217 8.48 9.62 -15.47
N ARG A 218 8.00 8.40 -15.75
CA ARG A 218 7.01 7.73 -14.89
C ARG A 218 7.55 7.52 -13.48
N ILE A 219 8.74 6.94 -13.33
CA ILE A 219 9.39 6.75 -12.01
C ILE A 219 9.55 8.10 -11.31
N GLU A 220 9.92 9.17 -12.02
CA GLU A 220 10.05 10.51 -11.43
C GLU A 220 8.71 11.00 -10.84
N GLN A 221 7.59 10.81 -11.56
CA GLN A 221 6.27 11.19 -11.06
C GLN A 221 5.79 10.30 -9.90
N GLU A 222 6.07 8.99 -9.94
CA GLU A 222 5.82 8.10 -8.80
C GLU A 222 6.63 8.55 -7.57
N ILE A 223 7.90 8.95 -7.72
CA ILE A 223 8.71 9.47 -6.62
C ILE A 223 8.13 10.79 -6.08
N LYS A 224 7.71 11.72 -6.95
CA LYS A 224 7.03 12.97 -6.54
C LYS A 224 5.77 12.68 -5.72
N ALA A 225 4.95 11.73 -6.15
CA ALA A 225 3.78 11.27 -5.40
C ALA A 225 4.17 10.66 -4.04
N TYR A 226 5.27 9.91 -3.96
CA TYR A 226 5.80 9.34 -2.71
C TYR A 226 6.28 10.41 -1.71
N ILE A 227 6.96 11.46 -2.18
CA ILE A 227 7.42 12.57 -1.32
C ILE A 227 6.38 13.69 -1.15
N ALA A 228 5.15 13.51 -1.65
CA ALA A 228 4.06 14.48 -1.61
C ALA A 228 4.40 15.83 -2.25
N VAL A 229 5.17 15.81 -3.33
CA VAL A 229 5.49 16.99 -4.15
C VAL A 229 4.57 17.02 -5.36
N GLY A 230 3.96 18.18 -5.64
CA GLY A 230 3.05 18.37 -6.77
C GLY A 230 1.63 17.83 -6.56
N PHE A 231 1.41 16.96 -5.57
CA PHE A 231 0.12 16.32 -5.33
C PHE A 231 -0.34 16.43 -3.87
N GLY A 232 -1.57 16.93 -3.63
CA GLY A 232 -2.09 17.22 -2.28
C GLY A 232 -2.74 16.03 -1.53
N TYR A 233 -2.72 14.81 -2.08
CA TYR A 233 -3.48 13.65 -1.60
C TYR A 233 -2.58 12.54 -1.03
N GLN A 234 -1.65 12.93 -0.16
CA GLN A 234 -0.58 12.06 0.35
C GLN A 234 -1.08 10.74 0.93
N GLU A 235 -2.22 10.74 1.62
CA GLU A 235 -2.79 9.56 2.27
C GLU A 235 -3.18 8.44 1.30
N PHE A 236 -3.45 8.77 0.03
CA PHE A 236 -3.72 7.79 -1.01
C PHE A 236 -2.51 7.58 -1.91
N LEU A 237 -1.86 8.68 -2.32
CA LEU A 237 -0.78 8.65 -3.29
C LEU A 237 0.52 8.10 -2.71
N GLN A 238 0.88 8.40 -1.46
CA GLN A 238 2.15 7.96 -0.90
C GLN A 238 2.23 6.42 -0.76
N PRO A 239 1.23 5.72 -0.17
CA PRO A 239 1.26 4.25 -0.10
C PRO A 239 1.22 3.61 -1.48
N TRP A 240 0.39 4.14 -2.40
CA TRP A 240 0.30 3.67 -3.78
C TRP A 240 1.64 3.83 -4.51
N ALA A 241 2.24 5.02 -4.46
CA ALA A 241 3.51 5.32 -5.10
C ALA A 241 4.66 4.47 -4.54
N ALA A 242 4.72 4.29 -3.21
CA ALA A 242 5.74 3.43 -2.61
C ALA A 242 5.67 1.99 -3.16
N ARG A 243 4.46 1.46 -3.34
CA ARG A 243 4.25 0.14 -3.95
C ARG A 243 4.63 0.11 -5.43
N ARG A 244 4.19 1.12 -6.19
CA ARG A 244 4.51 1.28 -7.62
C ARG A 244 6.02 1.35 -7.88
N ILE A 245 6.76 2.10 -7.08
CA ILE A 245 8.22 2.20 -7.19
C ILE A 245 8.90 0.84 -6.92
N ARG A 246 8.38 0.02 -6.00
CA ARG A 246 8.86 -1.37 -5.84
C ARG A 246 8.59 -2.19 -7.09
N GLN A 247 7.39 -2.09 -7.64
CA GLN A 247 6.97 -2.78 -8.86
C GLN A 247 7.81 -2.38 -10.09
N GLU A 248 8.26 -1.13 -10.17
CA GLU A 248 9.21 -0.67 -11.19
C GLU A 248 10.54 -1.43 -11.14
N THR A 249 10.91 -2.08 -10.04
CA THR A 249 12.10 -2.94 -9.98
C THR A 249 11.91 -4.33 -10.60
N TRP A 250 10.68 -4.74 -10.94
CA TRP A 250 10.38 -6.09 -11.40
C TRP A 250 10.29 -6.21 -12.92
N ALA A 251 9.66 -5.24 -13.57
CA ALA A 251 9.48 -5.18 -15.01
C ALA A 251 9.45 -3.73 -15.51
N LYS A 252 9.71 -3.52 -16.81
CA LYS A 252 9.63 -2.19 -17.44
C LYS A 252 8.20 -1.75 -17.70
N ASP A 253 7.37 -2.70 -18.12
CA ASP A 253 5.99 -2.46 -18.53
C ASP A 253 5.04 -2.73 -17.37
N VAL A 254 4.12 -1.81 -17.12
CA VAL A 254 3.21 -1.87 -15.97
C VAL A 254 2.39 -3.17 -15.93
N ALA A 255 1.98 -3.66 -17.10
CA ALA A 255 1.21 -4.90 -17.22
C ALA A 255 1.97 -6.16 -16.75
N GLU A 256 3.32 -6.12 -16.73
CA GLU A 256 4.17 -7.25 -16.32
C GLU A 256 4.61 -7.16 -14.86
N GLN A 257 4.30 -6.06 -14.16
CA GLN A 257 4.74 -5.80 -12.78
C GLN A 257 3.85 -6.46 -11.71
N SER A 258 3.15 -7.54 -12.06
CA SER A 258 2.34 -8.34 -11.13
C SER A 258 3.12 -9.46 -10.45
N LYS A 259 4.31 -9.80 -10.96
CA LYS A 259 5.18 -10.86 -10.40
C LYS A 259 6.46 -10.27 -9.84
N ARG A 260 6.77 -10.63 -8.60
CA ARG A 260 8.02 -10.26 -7.93
C ARG A 260 9.19 -10.92 -8.66
N VAL A 261 10.01 -10.11 -9.32
CA VAL A 261 11.27 -10.56 -9.93
C VAL A 261 12.35 -9.59 -9.51
N ASP A 262 13.38 -10.09 -8.83
CA ASP A 262 14.50 -9.23 -8.45
C ASP A 262 15.39 -8.98 -9.69
N ARG A 263 15.39 -7.74 -10.18
CA ARG A 263 16.22 -7.32 -11.30
C ARG A 263 17.12 -6.16 -10.90
N GLN A 264 18.37 -6.50 -10.60
CA GLN A 264 19.42 -5.54 -10.24
C GLN A 264 19.55 -4.34 -11.21
N PRO A 265 19.46 -4.49 -12.54
CA PRO A 265 19.47 -3.34 -13.45
C PRO A 265 18.32 -2.35 -13.23
N PHE A 266 17.14 -2.84 -12.85
CA PHE A 266 15.96 -2.00 -12.62
C PHE A 266 16.01 -1.30 -11.27
N LYS A 267 16.51 -1.97 -10.22
CA LYS A 267 16.85 -1.32 -8.93
C LYS A 267 17.82 -0.16 -9.16
N LYS A 268 18.92 -0.39 -9.89
CA LYS A 268 19.90 0.65 -10.20
C LYS A 268 19.26 1.85 -10.89
N GLN A 269 18.41 1.61 -11.88
CA GLN A 269 17.70 2.68 -12.57
C GLN A 269 16.77 3.48 -11.64
N VAL A 270 15.98 2.81 -10.80
CA VAL A 270 15.14 3.47 -9.79
C VAL A 270 16.00 4.34 -8.86
N THR A 271 17.12 3.81 -8.35
CA THR A 271 18.03 4.59 -7.49
C THR A 271 18.64 5.80 -8.20
N THR A 272 18.92 5.71 -9.51
CA THR A 272 19.38 6.86 -10.31
C THR A 272 18.31 7.95 -10.38
N VAL A 273 17.04 7.60 -10.62
CA VAL A 273 15.98 8.62 -10.66
C VAL A 273 15.78 9.28 -9.29
N PHE A 274 15.86 8.52 -8.19
CA PHE A 274 15.88 9.10 -6.83
C PHE A 274 17.02 10.12 -6.66
N ARG A 275 18.23 9.78 -7.12
CA ARG A 275 19.40 10.66 -7.07
C ARG A 275 19.19 11.95 -7.85
N ASP A 276 18.63 11.84 -9.05
CA ASP A 276 18.42 12.98 -9.94
C ASP A 276 17.38 13.98 -9.42
N ILE A 277 16.50 13.56 -8.51
CA ILE A 277 15.49 14.43 -7.89
C ILE A 277 16.05 15.24 -6.72
N ILE A 278 17.02 14.72 -5.96
CA ILE A 278 17.60 15.40 -4.79
C ILE A 278 18.04 16.85 -5.10
N PRO A 279 18.86 17.14 -6.13
CA PRO A 279 19.27 18.51 -6.43
C PRO A 279 18.13 19.40 -6.95
N LYS A 280 17.00 18.81 -7.36
CA LYS A 280 15.82 19.55 -7.83
C LYS A 280 14.90 19.96 -6.69
N LEU A 281 15.11 19.48 -5.46
CA LEU A 281 14.20 19.77 -4.34
C LEU A 281 14.05 21.28 -4.06
N ASP A 282 15.12 22.04 -4.19
CA ASP A 282 15.13 23.50 -4.00
C ASP A 282 14.37 24.27 -5.09
N SER A 283 14.07 23.60 -6.22
CA SER A 283 13.31 24.20 -7.33
C SER A 283 11.78 24.06 -7.18
N PHE A 284 11.31 23.35 -6.16
CA PHE A 284 9.88 23.20 -5.90
C PHE A 284 9.36 24.36 -5.03
N ASP A 285 8.69 25.32 -5.68
CA ASP A 285 8.15 26.54 -5.03
C ASP A 285 7.21 26.28 -3.84
N ASN A 286 6.64 25.08 -3.75
CA ASN A 286 5.68 24.70 -2.73
C ASN A 286 6.32 24.02 -1.49
N LEU A 287 7.65 23.89 -1.44
CA LEU A 287 8.36 23.28 -0.32
C LEU A 287 9.04 24.31 0.58
N THR A 288 8.73 24.24 1.87
CA THR A 288 9.51 24.93 2.90
C THR A 288 10.87 24.24 3.11
N PRO A 289 11.88 24.93 3.66
CA PRO A 289 13.19 24.32 3.95
C PRO A 289 13.10 23.01 4.76
N LYS A 290 12.19 22.95 5.75
CA LYS A 290 11.95 21.74 6.54
C LYS A 290 11.36 20.60 5.71
N GLN A 291 10.49 20.90 4.74
CA GLN A 291 9.94 19.89 3.83
C GLN A 291 10.97 19.42 2.81
N ILE A 292 11.87 20.30 2.35
CA ILE A 292 13.01 19.94 1.52
C ILE A 292 13.91 18.95 2.26
N GLU A 293 14.26 19.25 3.51
CA GLU A 293 15.08 18.38 4.37
C GLU A 293 14.41 17.01 4.60
N GLY A 294 13.12 17.00 4.96
CA GLY A 294 12.35 15.76 5.12
C GLY A 294 12.25 14.95 3.82
N SER A 295 12.08 15.62 2.67
CA SER A 295 12.05 14.95 1.37
C SER A 295 13.41 14.37 1.02
N LYS A 296 14.50 15.12 1.23
CA LYS A 296 15.88 14.63 1.02
C LYS A 296 16.15 13.37 1.86
N LEU A 297 15.75 13.38 3.13
CA LEU A 297 15.88 12.23 4.02
C LEU A 297 15.13 11.01 3.46
N ARG A 298 13.87 11.19 3.02
CA ARG A 298 13.06 10.13 2.39
C ARG A 298 13.73 9.55 1.15
N LEU A 299 14.24 10.40 0.25
CA LEU A 299 14.88 9.97 -0.99
C LEU A 299 16.17 9.17 -0.71
N LEU A 300 17.01 9.63 0.23
CA LEU A 300 18.24 8.93 0.62
C LEU A 300 17.95 7.56 1.26
N ARG A 301 16.93 7.48 2.12
CA ARG A 301 16.49 6.20 2.69
C ARG A 301 15.93 5.24 1.64
N ALA A 302 15.21 5.76 0.65
CA ALA A 302 14.71 4.96 -0.47
C ALA A 302 15.86 4.45 -1.35
N ILE A 303 16.91 5.23 -1.57
CA ILE A 303 18.12 4.77 -2.26
C ILE A 303 18.73 3.57 -1.53
N LYS A 304 18.91 3.64 -0.20
CA LYS A 304 19.38 2.48 0.60
C LYS A 304 18.42 1.30 0.55
N PHE A 305 17.11 1.55 0.57
CA PHE A 305 16.09 0.50 0.49
C PHE A 305 16.22 -0.33 -0.78
N PHE A 306 16.56 0.31 -1.91
CA PHE A 306 16.81 -0.35 -3.19
C PHE A 306 18.29 -0.70 -3.44
N GLU A 307 19.07 -0.90 -2.37
CA GLU A 307 20.49 -1.33 -2.43
C GLU A 307 21.44 -0.34 -3.12
N GLY A 308 21.03 0.92 -3.26
CA GLY A 308 21.89 2.01 -3.72
C GLY A 308 22.86 2.46 -2.63
N THR A 309 24.04 2.94 -3.04
CA THR A 309 25.07 3.45 -2.14
C THR A 309 24.87 4.93 -1.82
N LEU A 310 25.08 5.31 -0.56
CA LEU A 310 25.18 6.71 -0.12
C LEU A 310 26.63 7.16 0.01
N SER A 311 26.91 8.45 -0.15
CA SER A 311 28.21 9.02 0.23
C SER A 311 28.34 9.13 1.74
N GLU A 312 29.56 9.34 2.25
CA GLU A 312 29.80 9.52 3.69
C GLU A 312 28.99 10.69 4.28
N ASP A 313 28.93 11.82 3.58
CA ASP A 313 28.15 12.99 4.00
C ASP A 313 26.64 12.69 4.07
N GLU A 314 26.14 11.85 3.16
CA GLU A 314 24.74 11.46 3.11
C GLU A 314 24.39 10.44 4.17
N GLU A 315 25.27 9.48 4.46
CA GLU A 315 25.12 8.59 5.62
C GLU A 315 25.13 9.41 6.91
N GLY A 316 26.03 10.39 7.03
CA GLY A 316 26.06 11.34 8.13
C GLY A 316 24.73 12.09 8.28
N PHE A 317 24.19 12.61 7.18
CA PHE A 317 22.89 13.26 7.16
C PHE A 317 21.76 12.31 7.59
N VAL A 318 21.65 11.12 7.01
CA VAL A 318 20.60 10.14 7.38
C VAL A 318 20.69 9.75 8.85
N ALA A 319 21.90 9.60 9.40
CA ALA A 319 22.15 9.26 10.79
C ALA A 319 21.65 10.34 11.77
N LEU A 320 21.74 11.63 11.42
CA LEU A 320 21.23 12.73 12.25
C LEU A 320 19.72 12.66 12.50
N PHE A 321 18.97 12.04 11.57
CA PHE A 321 17.50 11.91 11.65
C PHE A 321 17.03 10.50 11.99
N ARG A 322 17.91 9.66 12.53
CA ARG A 322 17.53 8.32 12.99
C ARG A 322 16.42 8.44 14.04
N GLY A 323 15.38 7.62 13.90
CA GLY A 323 14.24 7.61 14.84
C GLY A 323 13.28 8.80 14.74
N MET A 324 13.48 9.77 13.84
CA MET A 324 12.60 10.95 13.75
C MET A 324 11.41 10.78 12.82
N GLN A 325 11.44 9.78 11.92
CA GLN A 325 10.41 9.57 10.92
C GLN A 325 10.33 8.10 10.50
N ALA A 326 9.12 7.56 10.39
CA ALA A 326 8.86 6.30 9.70
C ALA A 326 8.59 6.57 8.21
N ASP A 327 9.31 5.86 7.35
CA ASP A 327 9.19 5.97 5.89
C ASP A 327 8.88 4.62 5.29
N THR A 328 7.95 4.55 4.33
CA THR A 328 7.55 3.27 3.72
C THR A 328 8.71 2.64 2.92
N LEU A 329 9.50 3.44 2.20
CA LEU A 329 10.68 2.95 1.45
C LEU A 329 11.95 3.24 2.25
N ALA A 330 12.09 2.60 3.40
CA ALA A 330 13.33 2.65 4.18
C ALA A 330 13.59 1.27 4.80
N ASN A 331 14.80 0.98 5.23
CA ASN A 331 15.07 -0.17 6.11
C ASN A 331 15.33 0.29 7.56
N GLU A 332 15.25 1.60 7.80
CA GLU A 332 15.58 2.32 9.03
C GLU A 332 14.46 3.36 9.29
N GLY A 333 14.07 3.60 10.54
CA GLY A 333 12.95 4.49 10.90
C GLY A 333 12.47 4.22 12.34
N LEU A 334 11.57 5.06 12.88
CA LEU A 334 11.07 4.98 14.28
C LEU A 334 11.00 3.53 14.79
N LEU A 335 11.79 3.25 15.85
CA LEU A 335 11.79 1.99 16.60
C LEU A 335 12.29 0.75 15.83
N ILE A 336 13.18 0.90 14.85
CA ILE A 336 14.12 -0.17 14.44
C ILE A 336 15.45 0.03 15.19
N ASP A 337 15.39 0.30 16.50
CA ASP A 337 16.59 0.19 17.35
C ASP A 337 16.61 -1.22 17.92
N GLU A 338 17.58 -2.00 17.45
CA GLU A 338 18.37 -2.98 18.23
C GLU A 338 17.65 -3.70 19.38
N LEU A 339 16.56 -4.44 19.10
CA LEU A 339 16.10 -5.51 20.00
C LEU A 339 17.08 -6.71 20.03
N GLU A 340 18.22 -6.63 19.33
CA GLU A 340 19.28 -7.65 19.33
C GLU A 340 20.46 -7.36 20.28
N LYS A 341 20.37 -6.37 21.18
CA LYS A 341 21.40 -6.17 22.21
C LYS A 341 20.84 -5.80 23.58
N LYS A 342 20.16 -6.75 24.24
CA LYS A 342 20.22 -6.91 25.70
C LYS A 342 20.20 -8.37 26.10
#